data_AF-A0A1F4QI41-F1
#
_entry.id   AF-A0A1F4QI41-F1
#
_cell.length_a   1.000
_cell.length_b   1.000
_cell.length_c   1.000
_cell.angle_alpha   90.00
_cell.angle_beta   90.00
_cell.angle_gamma   90.00
#
_symmetry.space_group_name_H-M   'P 1'
#
loop_
_entity.id
_entity.type
_entity.pdbx_description
1 polymer ?
#
loop_
_entity_poly.entity_id
_entity_poly.type
_entity_poly.pdbx_seq_one_letter_code
_entity_poly.pdbx_strand_id
1 'polypeptide(L)'
;MGTLENTTLGVAFWAIGLANTLLMFTLWGYPFDHERRISSAPRSLVLLHRALGYVFVAIYVVLMVQMVPRLWAYQVELPARTVAHLVMGIAIGAVLLVKILIVRIFRHLESTTAPLLGIGLFVCTTILIGLSAPVAIREAYMSRYATRETPLGVRGVDRVKALLPGAGLPADFPIQQIASVSGLAQGRNVLLRKCVQCHDLRTILAKPRTPETWAQTVKRMAERAVFEPISEKEQWYATAYLVAISPDLQKSVLLKRQQERTQVPAEAIRRPGIQTRVPSGEPREPFDLAKAKAVFESTCTGCHSLSSVEQAPPASDAAARELVARMVDNGLNAERATLEQIVGYLARTYGTTRTDRAPGQAAVIGVESAEVKTKEPPRDDGGRRRRRGN
;
A
#
# COMPACT_ATOMS: atom_id res chain seq x y z
N MET A 1 21.34 5.80 -8.57
CA MET A 1 21.31 4.52 -9.30
C MET A 1 19.93 3.91 -9.21
N GLY A 2 19.43 3.37 -10.32
CA GLY A 2 18.13 2.70 -10.39
C GLY A 2 18.11 1.38 -9.61
N THR A 3 16.91 0.88 -9.31
CA THR A 3 16.72 -0.46 -8.72
C THR A 3 17.28 -1.57 -9.61
N LEU A 4 17.21 -1.37 -10.93
CA LEU A 4 17.77 -2.28 -11.93
C LEU A 4 19.29 -2.37 -11.82
N GLU A 5 19.99 -1.25 -11.73
CA GLU A 5 21.47 -1.19 -11.65
C GLU A 5 21.98 -1.94 -10.41
N ASN A 6 21.36 -1.72 -9.24
CA ASN A 6 21.69 -2.43 -8.00
C ASN A 6 21.45 -3.94 -8.12
N THR A 7 20.39 -4.34 -8.83
CA THR A 7 20.08 -5.76 -9.05
C THR A 7 21.10 -6.40 -9.98
N THR A 8 21.47 -5.72 -11.07
CA THR A 8 22.52 -6.17 -11.99
C THR A 8 23.86 -6.32 -11.27
N LEU A 9 24.24 -5.34 -10.45
CA LEU A 9 25.46 -5.41 -9.63
C LEU A 9 25.41 -6.57 -8.63
N GLY A 10 24.27 -6.81 -7.99
CA GLY A 10 24.07 -7.95 -7.09
C GLY A 10 24.21 -9.31 -7.78
N VAL A 11 23.65 -9.45 -8.99
CA VAL A 11 23.79 -10.69 -9.79
C VAL A 11 25.24 -10.88 -10.26
N ALA A 12 25.90 -9.81 -10.71
CA ALA A 12 27.31 -9.86 -11.09
C ALA A 12 28.20 -10.23 -9.89
N PHE A 13 27.93 -9.66 -8.71
CA PHE A 13 28.61 -9.98 -7.46
C PHE A 13 28.52 -11.48 -7.12
N TRP A 14 27.32 -12.06 -7.24
CA TRP A 14 27.11 -13.49 -7.04
C TRP A 14 27.82 -14.35 -8.09
N ALA A 15 27.71 -14.01 -9.37
CA ALA A 15 28.33 -14.75 -10.46
C ALA A 15 29.87 -14.79 -10.35
N ILE A 16 30.47 -13.65 -10.00
CA ILE A 16 31.91 -13.57 -9.73
C ILE A 16 32.28 -14.38 -8.49
N GLY A 17 31.47 -14.32 -7.43
CA GLY A 17 31.66 -15.15 -6.22
C GLY A 17 31.65 -16.65 -6.53
N LEU A 18 30.69 -17.10 -7.36
CA LEU A 18 30.60 -18.48 -7.83
C LEU A 18 31.84 -18.87 -8.64
N ALA A 19 32.19 -18.09 -9.67
CA ALA A 19 33.34 -18.36 -10.51
C ALA A 19 34.64 -18.42 -9.70
N ASN A 20 34.82 -17.49 -8.76
CA ASN A 20 35.99 -17.43 -7.90
C ASN A 20 36.09 -18.63 -6.94
N THR A 21 34.94 -19.11 -6.44
CA THR A 21 34.86 -20.30 -5.55
C THR A 21 35.12 -21.59 -6.32
N LEU A 22 34.55 -21.75 -7.51
CA LEU A 22 34.84 -22.89 -8.38
C LEU A 22 36.32 -22.93 -8.75
N LEU A 23 36.90 -21.79 -9.12
CA LEU A 23 38.32 -21.68 -9.42
C LEU A 23 39.20 -22.01 -8.21
N MET A 24 38.79 -21.60 -7.01
CA MET A 24 39.47 -21.99 -5.77
C MET A 24 39.46 -23.51 -5.56
N PHE A 25 38.33 -24.19 -5.81
CA PHE A 25 38.26 -25.65 -5.73
C PHE A 25 39.15 -26.33 -6.77
N THR A 26 39.21 -25.80 -7.99
CA THR A 26 40.13 -26.28 -9.02
C THR A 26 41.59 -26.11 -8.59
N LEU A 27 41.95 -24.94 -8.03
CA LEU A 27 43.31 -24.66 -7.55
C LEU A 27 43.70 -25.56 -6.37
N TRP A 28 42.74 -25.95 -5.52
CA TRP A 28 42.98 -26.84 -4.38
C TRP A 28 43.29 -28.29 -4.82
N GLY A 29 42.88 -28.68 -6.02
CA GLY A 29 43.20 -30.00 -6.59
C GLY A 29 44.66 -30.16 -7.03
N TYR A 30 45.45 -29.08 -7.10
CA TYR A 30 46.86 -29.15 -7.46
C TYR A 30 47.74 -29.44 -6.23
N PRO A 31 48.75 -30.33 -6.34
CA PRO A 31 49.64 -30.61 -5.22
C PRO A 31 50.36 -29.34 -4.75
N PHE A 32 50.34 -29.11 -3.44
CA PHE A 32 50.94 -27.96 -2.78
C PHE A 32 52.18 -28.39 -2.00
N ASP A 33 53.35 -27.85 -2.35
CA ASP A 33 54.57 -28.06 -1.59
C ASP A 33 54.53 -27.14 -0.35
N HIS A 34 54.29 -27.72 0.82
CA HIS A 34 54.18 -27.01 2.09
C HIS A 34 55.50 -26.41 2.58
N GLU A 35 56.64 -26.99 2.20
CA GLU A 35 57.96 -26.49 2.61
C GLU A 35 58.37 -25.28 1.78
N ARG A 36 58.17 -25.35 0.46
CA ARG A 36 58.50 -24.25 -0.46
C ARG A 36 57.40 -23.22 -0.60
N ARG A 37 56.18 -23.54 -0.14
CA ARG A 37 54.94 -22.74 -0.32
C ARG A 37 54.64 -22.46 -1.80
N ILE A 38 54.91 -23.45 -2.66
CA ILE A 38 54.71 -23.37 -4.11
C ILE A 38 53.63 -24.38 -4.49
N SER A 39 52.58 -23.90 -5.14
CA SER A 39 51.61 -24.77 -5.82
C SER A 39 52.12 -25.09 -7.22
N SER A 40 51.88 -26.31 -7.68
CA SER A 40 52.07 -26.68 -9.09
C SER A 40 50.98 -26.11 -10.03
N ALA A 41 50.01 -25.36 -9.47
CA ALA A 41 48.93 -24.76 -10.25
C ALA A 41 49.44 -23.78 -11.32
N PRO A 42 48.82 -23.76 -12.51
CA PRO A 42 49.19 -22.83 -13.57
C PRO A 42 49.01 -21.38 -13.13
N ARG A 43 50.04 -20.55 -13.38
CA ARG A 43 50.09 -19.14 -12.95
C ARG A 43 48.91 -18.31 -13.45
N SER A 44 48.39 -18.60 -14.64
CA SER A 44 47.23 -17.91 -15.21
C SER A 44 45.96 -18.10 -14.37
N LEU A 45 45.70 -19.30 -13.85
CA LEU A 45 44.54 -19.57 -12.99
C LEU A 45 44.66 -18.89 -11.63
N VAL A 46 45.86 -18.86 -11.05
CA VAL A 46 46.13 -18.14 -9.79
C VAL A 46 45.94 -16.63 -9.97
N LEU A 47 46.44 -16.07 -11.08
CA LEU A 47 46.23 -14.66 -11.42
C LEU A 47 44.75 -14.34 -11.66
N LEU A 48 44.03 -15.22 -12.35
CA LEU A 48 42.59 -15.08 -12.58
C LEU A 48 41.80 -15.10 -11.26
N HIS A 49 42.10 -16.03 -10.36
CA HIS A 49 41.48 -16.07 -9.02
C HIS A 49 41.71 -14.78 -8.25
N ARG A 50 42.94 -14.27 -8.29
CA ARG A 50 43.29 -13.00 -7.62
C ARG A 50 42.57 -11.81 -8.25
N ALA A 51 42.49 -11.74 -9.58
CA ALA A 51 41.78 -10.68 -10.30
C ALA A 51 40.28 -10.70 -9.97
N LEU A 52 39.63 -11.88 -10.04
CA LEU A 52 38.23 -12.05 -9.67
C LEU A 52 37.98 -11.68 -8.20
N GLY A 53 38.90 -12.04 -7.30
CA GLY A 53 38.85 -11.63 -5.90
C GLY A 53 38.88 -10.11 -5.72
N TYR A 54 39.73 -9.38 -6.46
CA TYR A 54 39.74 -7.91 -6.41
C TYR A 54 38.47 -7.29 -6.98
N VAL A 55 37.96 -7.81 -8.10
CA VAL A 55 36.70 -7.35 -8.68
C VAL A 55 35.54 -7.58 -7.69
N PHE A 56 35.50 -8.74 -7.02
CA PHE A 56 34.50 -9.05 -6.00
C PHE A 56 34.53 -8.02 -4.86
N VAL A 57 35.71 -7.72 -4.31
CA VAL A 57 35.87 -6.71 -3.25
C VAL A 57 35.47 -5.31 -3.74
N ALA A 58 35.85 -4.93 -4.97
CA ALA A 58 35.48 -3.64 -5.53
C ALA A 58 33.96 -3.48 -5.66
N ILE A 59 33.26 -4.49 -6.19
CA ILE A 59 31.80 -4.49 -6.29
C ILE A 59 31.17 -4.41 -4.89
N TYR A 60 31.68 -5.18 -3.92
CA TYR A 60 31.20 -5.13 -2.54
C TYR A 60 31.30 -3.71 -1.95
N VAL A 61 32.44 -3.04 -2.11
CA VAL A 61 32.64 -1.66 -1.63
C VAL A 61 31.66 -0.69 -2.30
N VAL A 62 31.48 -0.79 -3.62
CA VAL A 62 30.49 0.04 -4.33
C VAL A 62 29.09 -0.18 -3.79
N LEU A 63 28.67 -1.43 -3.58
CA LEU A 63 27.38 -1.76 -2.98
C LEU A 63 27.25 -1.21 -1.56
N MET A 64 28.29 -1.30 -0.72
CA MET A 64 28.27 -0.77 0.64
C MET A 64 28.16 0.76 0.67
N VAL A 65 28.92 1.48 -0.16
CA VAL A 65 28.84 2.95 -0.26
C VAL A 65 27.43 3.42 -0.62
N GLN A 66 26.68 2.64 -1.41
CA GLN A 66 25.34 2.99 -1.84
C GLN A 66 24.21 2.52 -0.90
N MET A 67 24.43 1.42 -0.19
CA MET A 67 23.39 0.79 0.64
C MET A 67 23.48 1.24 2.10
N VAL A 68 24.69 1.47 2.63
CA VAL A 68 24.89 1.86 4.03
C VAL A 68 24.21 3.20 4.36
N PRO A 69 24.30 4.26 3.55
CA PRO A 69 23.61 5.52 3.85
C PRO A 69 22.08 5.38 3.94
N ARG A 70 21.50 4.39 3.25
CA ARG A 70 20.05 4.16 3.31
C ARG A 70 19.58 3.71 4.69
N LEU A 71 20.47 3.11 5.49
CA LEU A 71 20.12 2.66 6.85
C LEU A 71 19.73 3.84 7.75
N TRP A 72 20.33 5.02 7.54
CA TRP A 72 19.98 6.23 8.29
C TRP A 72 18.62 6.82 7.90
N ALA A 73 18.07 6.46 6.74
CA ALA A 73 16.75 6.89 6.32
C ALA A 73 15.62 6.06 6.98
N TYR A 74 15.93 4.89 7.54
CA TYR A 74 14.94 4.06 8.22
C TYR A 74 14.78 4.48 9.68
N GLN A 75 13.66 5.13 10.01
CA GLN A 75 13.30 5.54 11.38
C GLN A 75 12.27 4.61 12.05
N VAL A 76 11.93 3.48 11.41
CA VAL A 76 10.92 2.52 11.87
C VAL A 76 11.47 1.10 11.87
N GLU A 77 10.83 0.22 12.66
CA GLU A 77 11.15 -1.20 12.77
C GLU A 77 11.34 -1.84 11.39
N LEU A 78 12.54 -2.38 11.15
CA LEU A 78 12.90 -2.95 9.86
C LEU A 78 12.14 -4.26 9.63
N PRO A 79 11.56 -4.48 8.43
CA PRO A 79 10.98 -5.77 8.09
C PRO A 79 12.02 -6.90 8.28
N ALA A 80 11.59 -8.06 8.78
CA ALA A 80 12.49 -9.21 9.05
C ALA A 80 13.40 -9.57 7.85
N ARG A 81 12.89 -9.40 6.62
CA ARG A 81 13.68 -9.58 5.40
C ARG A 81 14.82 -8.58 5.29
N THR A 82 14.56 -7.30 5.54
CA THR A 82 15.56 -6.23 5.48
C THR A 82 16.62 -6.46 6.54
N VAL A 83 16.22 -6.90 7.75
CA VAL A 83 17.15 -7.32 8.80
C VAL A 83 18.03 -8.47 8.33
N ALA A 84 17.45 -9.53 7.75
CA ALA A 84 18.21 -10.67 7.24
C ALA A 84 19.20 -10.25 6.12
N HIS A 85 18.78 -9.38 5.20
CA HIS A 85 19.65 -8.84 4.16
C HIS A 85 20.80 -8.00 4.74
N LEU A 86 20.50 -7.14 5.72
CA LEU A 86 21.50 -6.32 6.41
C LEU A 86 22.53 -7.18 7.15
N VAL A 87 22.05 -8.13 7.97
CA VAL A 87 22.91 -9.05 8.72
C VAL A 87 23.83 -9.82 7.78
N MET A 88 23.29 -10.30 6.66
CA MET A 88 24.08 -11.01 5.66
C MET A 88 25.12 -10.10 4.97
N GLY A 89 24.75 -8.87 4.63
CA GLY A 89 25.68 -7.89 4.07
C GLY A 89 26.83 -7.51 5.00
N ILE A 90 26.54 -7.35 6.29
CA ILE A 90 27.55 -7.10 7.35
C ILE A 90 28.42 -8.33 7.55
N ALA A 91 27.84 -9.54 7.60
CA ALA A 91 28.57 -10.79 7.75
C ALA A 91 29.58 -11.00 6.62
N ILE A 92 29.20 -10.71 5.36
CA ILE A 92 30.11 -10.75 4.21
C ILE A 92 31.30 -9.81 4.43
N GLY A 93 31.05 -8.58 4.90
CA GLY A 93 32.10 -7.61 5.19
C GLY A 93 33.05 -8.06 6.28
N ALA A 94 32.52 -8.59 7.38
CA ALA A 94 33.31 -9.13 8.47
C ALA A 94 34.18 -10.31 8.01
N VAL A 95 33.61 -11.26 7.28
CA VAL A 95 34.34 -12.42 6.74
C VAL A 95 35.40 -11.99 5.72
N LEU A 96 35.12 -11.01 4.86
CA LEU A 96 36.10 -10.43 3.94
C LEU A 96 37.27 -9.79 4.68
N LEU A 97 37.00 -8.99 5.71
CA LEU A 97 38.02 -8.34 6.51
C LEU A 97 38.91 -9.35 7.23
N VAL A 98 38.30 -10.36 7.86
CA VAL A 98 39.04 -11.47 8.51
C VAL A 98 39.89 -12.22 7.49
N LYS A 99 39.35 -12.55 6.32
CA LYS A 99 40.10 -13.22 5.24
C LYS A 99 41.30 -12.40 4.78
N ILE A 100 41.13 -11.08 4.59
CA ILE A 100 42.23 -10.17 4.21
C ILE A 100 43.28 -10.12 5.32
N LEU A 101 42.87 -10.04 6.58
CA LEU A 101 43.77 -10.01 7.73
C LEU A 101 44.60 -11.29 7.86
N ILE A 102 43.99 -12.45 7.61
CA ILE A 102 44.69 -13.75 7.62
C ILE A 102 45.74 -13.81 6.52
N VAL A 103 45.39 -13.45 5.29
CA VAL A 103 46.32 -13.51 4.14
C VAL A 103 47.46 -12.47 4.26
N ARG A 104 47.19 -11.31 4.89
CA ARG A 104 48.19 -10.22 5.02
C ARG A 104 49.08 -10.35 6.25
N ILE A 105 48.50 -10.71 7.39
CA ILE A 105 49.17 -10.67 8.70
C ILE A 105 49.37 -12.08 9.26
N PHE A 106 48.29 -12.89 9.31
CA PHE A 106 48.31 -14.21 9.94
C PHE A 106 48.50 -15.36 8.95
N ARG A 107 49.56 -15.28 8.13
CA ARG A 107 49.82 -16.23 7.02
C ARG A 107 49.93 -17.70 7.46
N HIS A 108 50.17 -17.97 8.74
CA HIS A 108 50.24 -19.33 9.27
C HIS A 108 48.87 -20.04 9.33
N LEU A 109 47.75 -19.30 9.35
CA LEU A 109 46.39 -19.87 9.35
C LEU A 109 45.83 -20.09 7.93
N GLU A 110 46.54 -19.60 6.92
CA GLU A 110 46.05 -19.48 5.54
C GLU A 110 45.62 -20.82 4.93
N SER A 111 46.41 -21.89 5.13
CA SER A 111 46.23 -23.18 4.46
C SER A 111 44.87 -23.83 4.74
N THR A 112 44.36 -23.69 5.97
CA THR A 112 43.13 -24.36 6.40
C THR A 112 41.94 -23.40 6.42
N THR A 113 42.15 -22.15 6.83
CA THR A 113 41.04 -21.21 7.07
C THR A 113 40.63 -20.42 5.83
N ALA A 114 41.57 -20.10 4.93
CA ALA A 114 41.25 -19.26 3.77
C ALA A 114 40.23 -19.90 2.80
N PRO A 115 40.26 -21.23 2.53
CA PRO A 115 39.23 -21.90 1.74
C PRO A 115 37.86 -21.89 2.43
N LEU A 116 37.80 -22.20 3.73
CA LEU A 116 36.57 -22.21 4.51
C LEU A 116 35.88 -20.84 4.52
N LEU A 117 36.64 -19.77 4.72
CA LEU A 117 36.11 -18.40 4.63
C LEU A 117 35.66 -18.06 3.21
N GLY A 118 36.34 -18.57 2.18
CA GLY A 118 35.90 -18.45 0.78
C GLY A 118 34.53 -19.09 0.53
N ILE A 119 34.32 -20.31 1.00
CA ILE A 119 33.02 -21.01 0.92
C ILE A 119 31.96 -20.25 1.70
N GLY A 120 32.28 -19.81 2.92
CA GLY A 120 31.38 -19.01 3.76
C GLY A 120 30.91 -17.74 3.05
N LEU A 121 31.82 -16.99 2.42
CA LEU A 121 31.47 -15.82 1.60
C LEU A 121 30.49 -16.19 0.48
N PHE A 122 30.74 -17.27 -0.25
CA PHE A 122 29.86 -17.69 -1.33
C PHE A 122 28.45 -18.07 -0.82
N VAL A 123 28.36 -18.83 0.27
CA VAL A 123 27.07 -19.17 0.90
C VAL A 123 26.32 -17.91 1.32
N CYS A 124 27.01 -16.99 2.01
CA CYS A 124 26.43 -15.72 2.43
C CYS A 124 25.92 -14.90 1.24
N THR A 125 26.71 -14.79 0.16
CA THR A 125 26.31 -14.06 -1.05
C THR A 125 25.12 -14.72 -1.75
N THR A 126 25.05 -16.05 -1.74
CA THR A 126 23.94 -16.82 -2.32
C THR A 126 22.64 -16.59 -1.55
N ILE A 127 22.70 -16.56 -0.22
CA ILE A 127 21.53 -16.21 0.60
C ILE A 127 21.15 -14.75 0.36
N LEU A 128 22.11 -13.83 0.32
CA LEU A 128 21.88 -12.41 0.10
C LEU A 128 21.15 -12.14 -1.24
N ILE A 129 21.61 -12.76 -2.34
CA ILE A 129 20.98 -12.61 -3.66
C ILE A 129 19.62 -13.31 -3.71
N GLY A 130 19.45 -14.43 -3.02
CA GLY A 130 18.15 -15.11 -2.89
C GLY A 130 17.09 -14.26 -2.17
N LEU A 131 17.51 -13.41 -1.23
CA LEU A 131 16.61 -12.48 -0.54
C LEU A 131 16.22 -11.24 -1.38
N SER A 132 17.06 -10.84 -2.35
CA SER A 132 16.90 -9.58 -3.09
C SER A 132 16.44 -9.77 -4.54
N ALA A 133 17.07 -10.67 -5.31
CA ALA A 133 16.85 -10.80 -6.75
C ALA A 133 15.43 -11.25 -7.13
N PRO A 134 14.80 -12.26 -6.48
CA PRO A 134 13.47 -12.70 -6.89
C PRO A 134 12.41 -11.59 -6.82
N VAL A 135 12.54 -10.67 -5.87
CA VAL A 135 11.58 -9.56 -5.71
C VAL A 135 11.81 -8.49 -6.76
N ALA A 136 13.06 -8.11 -7.00
CA ALA A 136 13.41 -7.15 -8.05
C ALA A 136 13.01 -7.69 -9.44
N ILE A 137 13.24 -8.98 -9.69
CA ILE A 137 12.83 -9.66 -10.92
C ILE A 137 11.31 -9.75 -11.00
N ARG A 138 10.61 -10.16 -9.92
CA ARG A 138 9.15 -10.19 -9.89
C ARG A 138 8.57 -8.81 -10.14
N GLU A 139 9.15 -7.77 -9.56
CA GLU A 139 8.72 -6.39 -9.80
C GLU A 139 8.96 -5.98 -11.25
N ALA A 140 10.15 -6.24 -11.80
CA ALA A 140 10.47 -5.95 -13.19
C ALA A 140 9.52 -6.72 -14.14
N TYR A 141 9.29 -8.00 -13.86
CA TYR A 141 8.34 -8.85 -14.59
C TYR A 141 6.93 -8.27 -14.49
N MET A 142 6.38 -8.11 -13.29
CA MET A 142 5.02 -7.57 -13.09
C MET A 142 4.86 -6.16 -13.67
N SER A 143 5.91 -5.33 -13.66
CA SER A 143 5.87 -4.01 -14.31
C SER A 143 5.77 -4.10 -15.84
N ARG A 144 6.35 -5.14 -16.45
CA ARG A 144 6.27 -5.45 -17.88
C ARG A 144 4.97 -6.15 -18.29
N TYR A 145 4.24 -6.76 -17.35
CA TYR A 145 2.91 -7.36 -17.62
C TYR A 145 1.75 -6.46 -17.17
N ALA A 146 1.99 -5.50 -16.27
CA ALA A 146 1.01 -4.46 -15.93
C ALA A 146 0.80 -3.44 -17.09
N THR A 147 1.41 -3.67 -18.26
CA THR A 147 1.28 -2.83 -19.46
C THR A 147 0.27 -3.39 -20.44
N ARG A 148 -0.68 -2.52 -20.88
CA ARG A 148 -1.64 -2.54 -22.01
C ARG A 148 -2.43 -3.82 -22.36
N GLU A 149 -1.90 -5.01 -22.12
CA GLU A 149 -2.45 -6.31 -22.54
C GLU A 149 -3.13 -7.07 -21.40
N THR A 150 -2.89 -6.68 -20.14
CA THR A 150 -3.65 -7.25 -19.03
C THR A 150 -5.04 -6.63 -18.94
N PRO A 151 -6.09 -7.43 -18.70
CA PRO A 151 -7.45 -6.92 -18.49
C PRO A 151 -7.53 -5.84 -17.39
N LEU A 152 -6.64 -5.92 -16.41
CA LEU A 152 -6.50 -4.94 -15.33
C LEU A 152 -5.95 -3.59 -15.83
N GLY A 153 -4.96 -3.60 -16.73
CA GLY A 153 -4.34 -2.37 -17.26
C GLY A 153 -5.31 -1.57 -18.13
N VAL A 154 -6.08 -2.25 -18.98
CA VAL A 154 -7.10 -1.61 -19.84
C VAL A 154 -8.25 -1.06 -19.00
N ARG A 155 -8.85 -1.90 -18.13
CA ARG A 155 -9.95 -1.48 -17.25
C ARG A 155 -9.55 -0.36 -16.30
N GLY A 156 -8.32 -0.39 -15.78
CA GLY A 156 -7.78 0.66 -14.93
C GLY A 156 -7.66 1.99 -15.67
N VAL A 157 -7.16 1.97 -16.90
CA VAL A 157 -7.06 3.18 -17.75
C VAL A 157 -8.45 3.77 -18.03
N ASP A 158 -9.41 2.96 -18.47
CA ASP A 158 -10.75 3.46 -18.81
C ASP A 158 -11.47 4.01 -17.58
N ARG A 159 -11.31 3.35 -16.43
CA ARG A 159 -11.83 3.84 -15.15
C ARG A 159 -11.24 5.20 -14.77
N VAL A 160 -9.92 5.37 -14.90
CA VAL A 160 -9.27 6.66 -14.59
C VAL A 160 -9.77 7.74 -15.54
N LYS A 161 -9.90 7.48 -16.84
CA LYS A 161 -10.48 8.44 -17.80
C LYS A 161 -11.88 8.88 -17.39
N ALA A 162 -12.71 7.95 -16.94
CA ALA A 162 -14.09 8.22 -16.56
C ALA A 162 -14.22 8.99 -15.23
N LEU A 163 -13.38 8.65 -14.24
CA LEU A 163 -13.60 9.09 -12.86
C LEU A 163 -12.69 10.23 -12.41
N LEU A 164 -11.48 10.35 -12.96
CA LEU A 164 -10.50 11.34 -12.49
C LEU A 164 -10.91 12.79 -12.76
N PRO A 165 -11.61 13.14 -13.86
CA PRO A 165 -12.11 14.51 -14.06
C PRO A 165 -13.07 14.98 -12.95
N GLY A 166 -13.92 14.08 -12.44
CA GLY A 166 -14.81 14.37 -11.30
C GLY A 166 -14.08 14.57 -9.96
N ALA A 167 -12.82 14.12 -9.88
CA ALA A 167 -11.99 14.19 -8.68
C ALA A 167 -11.35 15.57 -8.42
N GLY A 168 -11.65 16.56 -9.27
CA GLY A 168 -11.02 17.89 -9.22
C GLY A 168 -9.68 17.96 -9.93
N LEU A 169 -9.47 17.15 -10.97
CA LEU A 169 -8.28 17.24 -11.83
C LEU A 169 -8.24 18.63 -12.50
N PRO A 170 -7.13 19.38 -12.41
CA PRO A 170 -7.01 20.68 -13.07
C PRO A 170 -7.15 20.56 -14.59
N ALA A 171 -7.75 21.56 -15.23
CA ALA A 171 -8.06 21.53 -16.66
C ALA A 171 -6.82 21.51 -17.58
N ASP A 172 -5.68 21.98 -17.09
CA ASP A 172 -4.38 22.00 -17.76
C ASP A 172 -3.66 20.65 -17.69
N PHE A 173 -4.11 19.71 -16.84
CA PHE A 173 -3.48 18.40 -16.72
C PHE A 173 -3.90 17.45 -17.86
N PRO A 174 -2.95 16.84 -18.58
CA PRO A 174 -3.24 15.95 -19.71
C PRO A 174 -3.79 14.61 -19.22
N ILE A 175 -5.12 14.50 -19.11
CA ILE A 175 -5.82 13.26 -18.68
C ILE A 175 -5.42 12.04 -19.51
N GLN A 176 -5.15 12.22 -20.81
CA GLN A 176 -4.73 11.15 -21.71
C GLN A 176 -3.34 10.61 -21.34
N GLN A 177 -2.47 11.44 -20.78
CA GLN A 177 -1.14 11.02 -20.32
C GLN A 177 -1.23 10.32 -18.96
N ILE A 178 -2.08 10.82 -18.05
CA ILE A 178 -2.26 10.25 -16.71
C ILE A 178 -3.03 8.92 -16.78
N ALA A 179 -4.13 8.91 -17.52
CA ALA A 179 -4.93 7.74 -17.83
C ALA A 179 -4.34 6.98 -19.02
N SER A 180 -3.08 6.60 -18.88
CA SER A 180 -2.35 5.73 -19.79
C SER A 180 -1.57 4.70 -18.99
N VAL A 181 -1.14 3.64 -19.65
CA VAL A 181 -0.30 2.61 -19.04
C VAL A 181 0.98 3.20 -18.42
N SER A 182 1.64 4.12 -19.15
CA SER A 182 2.85 4.77 -18.64
C SER A 182 2.55 5.74 -17.50
N GLY A 183 1.38 6.39 -17.50
CA GLY A 183 0.91 7.22 -16.40
C GLY A 183 0.62 6.41 -15.13
N LEU A 184 -0.05 5.26 -15.26
CA LEU A 184 -0.28 4.34 -14.14
C LEU A 184 1.04 3.77 -13.59
N ALA A 185 2.01 3.45 -14.47
CA ALA A 185 3.33 3.01 -14.05
C ALA A 185 4.10 4.10 -13.27
N GLN A 186 3.98 5.36 -13.69
CA GLN A 186 4.53 6.50 -12.94
C GLN A 186 3.85 6.63 -11.57
N GLY A 187 2.53 6.53 -11.51
CA GLY A 187 1.78 6.58 -10.24
C GLY A 187 2.16 5.47 -9.27
N ARG A 188 2.29 4.24 -9.77
CA ARG A 188 2.82 3.10 -9.00
C ARG A 188 4.19 3.41 -8.41
N ASN A 189 5.06 3.99 -9.22
CA ASN A 189 6.42 4.31 -8.84
C ASN A 189 6.46 5.39 -7.74
N VAL A 190 5.65 6.46 -7.85
CA VAL A 190 5.48 7.46 -6.79
C VAL A 190 5.05 6.78 -5.48
N LEU A 191 4.07 5.88 -5.56
CA LEU A 191 3.54 5.20 -4.40
C LEU A 191 4.60 4.31 -3.71
N LEU A 192 5.34 3.52 -4.50
CA LEU A 192 6.38 2.61 -4.00
C LEU A 192 7.65 3.32 -3.51
N ARG A 193 7.95 4.51 -4.03
CA ARG A 193 9.13 5.27 -3.60
C ARG A 193 8.84 6.24 -2.48
N LYS A 194 7.71 6.94 -2.51
CA LYS A 194 7.42 8.06 -1.60
C LYS A 194 6.38 7.71 -0.54
N CYS A 195 5.30 7.01 -0.90
CA CYS A 195 4.20 6.76 0.05
C CYS A 195 4.50 5.62 1.03
N VAL A 196 5.16 4.54 0.57
CA VAL A 196 5.41 3.36 1.42
C VAL A 196 6.60 3.50 2.38
N GLN A 197 7.25 4.67 2.42
CA GLN A 197 8.34 4.92 3.36
C GLN A 197 7.83 4.99 4.81
N CYS A 198 6.60 5.48 5.02
CA CYS A 198 6.02 5.66 6.35
C CYS A 198 4.85 4.71 6.65
N HIS A 199 4.15 4.21 5.63
CA HIS A 199 2.96 3.37 5.80
C HIS A 199 2.98 2.20 4.82
N ASP A 200 2.54 1.01 5.22
CA ASP A 200 2.46 -0.11 4.29
C ASP A 200 1.29 0.05 3.28
N LEU A 201 1.41 -0.59 2.12
CA LEU A 201 0.38 -0.53 1.07
C LEU A 201 -0.98 -1.05 1.54
N ARG A 202 -0.96 -2.01 2.49
CA ARG A 202 -2.18 -2.60 3.05
C ARG A 202 -2.97 -1.57 3.84
N THR A 203 -2.29 -0.71 4.59
CA THR A 203 -2.84 0.38 5.41
C THR A 203 -3.35 1.50 4.52
N ILE A 204 -2.58 1.86 3.49
CA ILE A 204 -3.02 2.81 2.46
C ILE A 204 -4.36 2.35 1.87
N LEU A 205 -4.44 1.08 1.46
CA LEU A 205 -5.58 0.50 0.75
C LEU A 205 -6.65 -0.12 1.66
N ALA A 206 -6.52 -0.03 2.98
CA ALA A 206 -7.42 -0.71 3.93
C ALA A 206 -8.87 -0.20 3.88
N LYS A 207 -9.05 1.08 3.53
CA LYS A 207 -10.37 1.72 3.45
C LYS A 207 -10.73 2.02 1.98
N PRO A 208 -11.94 1.63 1.52
CA PRO A 208 -12.50 2.10 0.27
C PRO A 208 -12.53 3.62 0.24
N ARG A 209 -12.17 4.22 -0.89
CA ARG A 209 -12.16 5.67 -1.08
C ARG A 209 -12.62 6.00 -2.48
N THR A 210 -13.35 7.11 -2.61
CA THR A 210 -13.70 7.68 -3.91
C THR A 210 -12.47 8.34 -4.56
N PRO A 211 -12.48 8.60 -5.87
CA PRO A 211 -11.42 9.34 -6.55
C PRO A 211 -11.08 10.69 -5.89
N GLU A 212 -12.10 11.46 -5.50
CA GLU A 212 -11.96 12.76 -4.82
C GLU A 212 -11.26 12.58 -3.47
N THR A 213 -11.69 11.57 -2.71
CA THR A 213 -11.13 11.25 -1.40
C THR A 213 -9.67 10.79 -1.52
N TRP A 214 -9.32 10.09 -2.60
CA TRP A 214 -7.94 9.76 -2.92
C TRP A 214 -7.11 10.99 -3.22
N ALA A 215 -7.58 11.88 -4.09
CA ALA A 215 -6.90 13.13 -4.43
C ALA A 215 -6.60 13.97 -3.18
N GLN A 216 -7.60 14.16 -2.31
CA GLN A 216 -7.43 14.86 -1.04
C GLN A 216 -6.45 14.15 -0.10
N THR A 217 -6.48 12.82 -0.04
CA THR A 217 -5.55 12.06 0.80
C THR A 217 -4.12 12.22 0.32
N VAL A 218 -3.87 12.09 -0.99
CA VAL A 218 -2.54 12.28 -1.57
C VAL A 218 -2.05 13.71 -1.35
N LYS A 219 -2.91 14.72 -1.53
CA LYS A 219 -2.58 16.13 -1.24
C LYS A 219 -2.14 16.33 0.22
N ARG A 220 -2.92 15.83 1.19
CA ARG A 220 -2.54 15.91 2.62
C ARG A 220 -1.24 15.18 2.93
N MET A 221 -0.93 14.09 2.22
CA MET A 221 0.35 13.38 2.39
C MET A 221 1.51 14.17 1.77
N ALA A 222 1.29 14.81 0.62
CA ALA A 222 2.28 15.69 0.00
C ALA A 222 2.63 16.88 0.89
N GLU A 223 1.63 17.50 1.54
CA GLU A 223 1.82 18.60 2.50
C GLU A 223 2.61 18.18 3.74
N ARG A 224 2.60 16.90 4.10
CA ARG A 224 3.31 16.33 5.25
C ARG A 224 4.62 15.62 4.88
N ALA A 225 4.96 15.55 3.60
CA ALA A 225 6.16 14.87 3.14
C ALA A 225 7.39 15.72 3.47
N VAL A 226 8.20 15.27 4.44
CA VAL A 226 9.36 16.03 4.93
C VAL A 226 10.63 15.73 4.12
N PHE A 227 10.85 14.46 3.75
CA PHE A 227 12.14 14.03 3.19
C PHE A 227 12.21 14.10 1.67
N GLU A 228 11.10 13.83 0.99
CA GLU A 228 11.04 13.86 -0.47
C GLU A 228 9.72 14.50 -0.92
N PRO A 229 9.74 15.79 -1.33
CA PRO A 229 8.55 16.49 -1.75
C PRO A 229 7.81 15.74 -2.87
N ILE A 230 6.48 15.71 -2.78
CA ILE A 230 5.62 15.13 -3.81
C ILE A 230 5.07 16.27 -4.65
N SER A 231 5.60 16.43 -5.86
CA SER A 231 5.14 17.48 -6.79
C SER A 231 3.67 17.28 -7.16
N GLU A 232 2.97 18.35 -7.52
CA GLU A 232 1.56 18.28 -7.91
C GLU A 232 1.31 17.25 -9.04
N LYS A 233 2.23 17.18 -9.99
CA LYS A 233 2.19 16.18 -11.06
C LYS A 233 2.29 14.74 -10.53
N GLU A 234 3.19 14.49 -9.59
CA GLU A 234 3.30 13.18 -8.94
C GLU A 234 2.07 12.83 -8.10
N GLN A 235 1.45 13.82 -7.46
CA GLN A 235 0.21 13.62 -6.71
C GLN A 235 -0.92 13.09 -7.62
N TRP A 236 -1.06 13.65 -8.82
CA TRP A 236 -2.08 13.21 -9.78
C TRP A 236 -1.78 11.83 -10.38
N TYR A 237 -0.52 11.52 -10.67
CA TYR A 237 -0.16 10.15 -11.07
C TYR A 237 -0.44 9.13 -9.97
N ALA A 238 -0.09 9.44 -8.72
CA ALA A 238 -0.36 8.56 -7.57
C ALA A 238 -1.87 8.36 -7.37
N THR A 239 -2.66 9.43 -7.45
CA THR A 239 -4.13 9.38 -7.39
C THR A 239 -4.71 8.50 -8.49
N ALA A 240 -4.27 8.70 -9.74
CA ALA A 240 -4.72 7.90 -10.87
C ALA A 240 -4.45 6.41 -10.67
N TYR A 241 -3.25 6.06 -10.19
CA TYR A 241 -2.91 4.67 -9.91
C TYR A 241 -3.78 4.08 -8.80
N LEU A 242 -4.03 4.82 -7.71
CA LEU A 242 -4.92 4.40 -6.61
C LEU A 242 -6.35 4.18 -7.10
N VAL A 243 -6.88 5.07 -7.94
CA VAL A 243 -8.21 4.94 -8.55
C VAL A 243 -8.30 3.72 -9.44
N ALA A 244 -7.26 3.42 -10.21
CA ALA A 244 -7.20 2.26 -11.09
C ALA A 244 -7.23 0.93 -10.31
N ILE A 245 -6.47 0.82 -9.22
CA ILE A 245 -6.31 -0.47 -8.50
C ILE A 245 -7.33 -0.71 -7.38
N SER A 246 -8.05 0.32 -6.92
CA SER A 246 -8.96 0.23 -5.77
C SER A 246 -10.00 -0.90 -5.87
N PRO A 247 -10.70 -1.11 -7.00
CA PRO A 247 -11.75 -2.14 -7.09
C PRO A 247 -11.23 -3.58 -6.99
N ASP A 248 -10.11 -3.88 -7.67
CA ASP A 248 -9.57 -5.24 -7.70
C ASP A 248 -8.94 -5.64 -6.37
N LEU A 249 -8.33 -4.67 -5.67
CA LEU A 249 -7.81 -4.89 -4.32
C LEU A 249 -8.94 -5.03 -3.30
N GLN A 250 -10.02 -4.26 -3.42
CA GLN A 250 -11.22 -4.46 -2.62
C GLN A 250 -11.80 -5.87 -2.84
N LYS A 251 -11.90 -6.34 -4.09
CA LYS A 251 -12.31 -7.73 -4.37
C LYS A 251 -11.39 -8.75 -3.71
N SER A 252 -10.06 -8.56 -3.74
CA SER A 252 -9.12 -9.49 -3.10
C SER A 252 -9.24 -9.50 -1.56
N VAL A 253 -9.49 -8.35 -0.94
CA VAL A 253 -9.75 -8.22 0.50
C VAL A 253 -11.11 -8.82 0.85
N LEU A 254 -12.12 -8.61 0.01
CA LEU A 254 -13.46 -9.20 0.15
C LEU A 254 -13.40 -10.72 0.03
N LEU A 255 -12.71 -11.27 -0.97
CA LEU A 255 -12.53 -12.72 -1.16
C LEU A 255 -11.79 -13.35 0.02
N LYS A 256 -10.71 -12.72 0.49
CA LYS A 256 -9.97 -13.21 1.67
C LYS A 256 -10.82 -13.15 2.95
N ARG A 257 -11.62 -12.10 3.14
CA ARG A 257 -12.53 -11.96 4.29
C ARG A 257 -13.77 -12.87 4.18
N GLN A 258 -14.25 -13.17 2.98
CA GLN A 258 -15.30 -14.17 2.71
C GLN A 258 -14.80 -15.58 2.99
N GLN A 259 -13.51 -15.86 2.75
CA GLN A 259 -12.87 -17.11 3.17
C GLN A 259 -12.71 -17.18 4.71
N GLU A 260 -12.61 -16.03 5.39
CA GLU A 260 -12.45 -15.94 6.85
C GLU A 260 -13.78 -15.85 7.62
N ARG A 261 -14.94 -15.56 6.99
CA ARG A 261 -16.28 -15.54 7.64
C ARG A 261 -17.43 -15.85 6.68
N THR A 262 -18.44 -16.56 7.20
CA THR A 262 -19.77 -16.77 6.61
C THR A 262 -20.49 -15.42 6.44
N GLN A 263 -20.40 -14.82 5.25
CA GLN A 263 -21.08 -13.56 4.94
C GLN A 263 -22.04 -13.69 3.73
N VAL A 264 -23.05 -12.82 3.74
CA VAL A 264 -24.22 -12.87 2.88
C VAL A 264 -23.90 -12.23 1.52
N PRO A 265 -24.02 -12.95 0.39
CA PRO A 265 -23.82 -12.40 -0.95
C PRO A 265 -24.81 -11.26 -1.25
N ALA A 266 -24.42 -10.27 -2.07
CA ALA A 266 -25.30 -9.18 -2.51
C ALA A 266 -26.62 -9.69 -3.13
N GLU A 267 -26.57 -10.88 -3.75
CA GLU A 267 -27.73 -11.58 -4.30
C GLU A 267 -28.81 -11.89 -3.25
N ALA A 268 -28.42 -12.13 -2.00
CA ALA A 268 -29.35 -12.43 -0.93
C ALA A 268 -30.02 -11.18 -0.33
N ILE A 269 -29.55 -9.97 -0.70
CA ILE A 269 -30.19 -8.68 -0.41
C ILE A 269 -31.19 -8.32 -1.52
N ARG A 270 -30.89 -8.67 -2.79
CA ARG A 270 -31.78 -8.41 -3.93
C ARG A 270 -33.10 -9.18 -3.88
N ARG A 271 -33.15 -10.33 -3.22
CA ARG A 271 -34.38 -11.14 -3.10
C ARG A 271 -35.33 -10.59 -2.03
N PRO A 272 -36.55 -10.13 -2.39
CA PRO A 272 -37.57 -9.82 -1.40
C PRO A 272 -38.05 -11.11 -0.74
N GLY A 273 -38.08 -11.16 0.59
CA GLY A 273 -38.87 -12.16 1.31
C GLY A 273 -38.26 -13.56 1.42
N ILE A 274 -36.95 -13.72 1.61
CA ILE A 274 -36.56 -14.80 2.53
C ILE A 274 -36.80 -14.23 3.92
N GLN A 275 -38.00 -14.46 4.45
CA GLN A 275 -38.11 -14.63 5.89
C GLN A 275 -37.00 -15.61 6.23
N THR A 276 -35.96 -15.14 6.91
CA THR A 276 -35.12 -16.02 7.69
C THR A 276 -36.10 -16.97 8.36
N ARG A 277 -35.94 -18.26 8.10
CA ARG A 277 -36.59 -19.31 8.89
C ARG A 277 -35.94 -19.22 10.27
N VAL A 278 -36.20 -18.12 10.98
CA VAL A 278 -36.02 -17.99 12.41
C VAL A 278 -37.02 -19.00 12.97
N PRO A 279 -36.60 -19.90 13.87
CA PRO A 279 -37.52 -20.81 14.53
C PRO A 279 -38.71 -20.01 15.06
N SER A 280 -39.90 -20.38 14.63
CA SER A 280 -41.16 -19.76 15.01
C SER A 280 -41.27 -19.73 16.53
N GLY A 281 -41.08 -18.57 17.16
CA GLY A 281 -41.15 -18.46 18.62
C GLY A 281 -40.72 -17.13 19.22
N GLU A 282 -39.82 -16.37 18.58
CA GLU A 282 -39.38 -15.08 19.15
C GLU A 282 -40.19 -13.89 18.59
N PRO A 283 -40.67 -12.96 19.45
CA PRO A 283 -41.34 -11.74 19.00
C PRO A 283 -40.41 -10.93 18.11
N ARG A 284 -40.84 -10.59 16.89
CA ARG A 284 -40.13 -9.62 16.05
C ARG A 284 -40.11 -8.28 16.79
N GLU A 285 -38.92 -7.80 17.17
CA GLU A 285 -38.80 -6.43 17.70
C GLU A 285 -39.45 -5.46 16.70
N PRO A 286 -40.32 -4.54 17.17
CA PRO A 286 -40.92 -3.54 16.30
C PRO A 286 -39.83 -2.71 15.64
N PHE A 287 -39.99 -2.44 14.33
CA PHE A 287 -39.02 -1.63 13.59
C PHE A 287 -38.96 -0.22 14.18
N ASP A 288 -37.81 0.11 14.77
CA ASP A 288 -37.52 1.44 15.30
C ASP A 288 -36.83 2.31 14.24
N LEU A 289 -37.54 3.35 13.80
CA LEU A 289 -37.07 4.27 12.77
C LEU A 289 -35.87 5.11 13.24
N ALA A 290 -35.81 5.49 14.53
CA ALA A 290 -34.72 6.30 15.07
C ALA A 290 -33.42 5.48 15.16
N LYS A 291 -33.53 4.22 15.64
CA LYS A 291 -32.41 3.27 15.64
C LYS A 291 -31.92 2.98 14.23
N ALA A 292 -32.83 2.75 13.28
CA ALA A 292 -32.47 2.50 11.88
C ALA A 292 -31.80 3.71 11.21
N LYS A 293 -32.24 4.95 11.55
CA LYS A 293 -31.59 6.19 11.12
C LYS A 293 -30.15 6.29 11.63
N ALA A 294 -29.93 6.06 12.91
CA ALA A 294 -28.59 6.12 13.50
C ALA A 294 -27.63 5.08 12.87
N VAL A 295 -28.14 3.87 12.61
CA VAL A 295 -27.41 2.82 11.91
C VAL A 295 -27.08 3.23 10.47
N PHE A 296 -28.03 3.82 9.74
CA PHE A 296 -27.79 4.36 8.40
C PHE A 296 -26.72 5.44 8.40
N GLU A 297 -26.85 6.45 9.25
CA GLU A 297 -25.91 7.57 9.31
C GLU A 297 -24.50 7.10 9.65
N SER A 298 -24.35 6.31 10.72
CA SER A 298 -23.05 5.78 11.14
C SER A 298 -22.40 4.85 10.10
N THR A 299 -23.19 4.05 9.39
CA THR A 299 -22.68 3.11 8.39
C THR A 299 -22.33 3.80 7.08
N CYS A 300 -23.21 4.66 6.57
CA CYS A 300 -23.06 5.24 5.23
C CYS A 300 -22.10 6.45 5.22
N THR A 301 -22.00 7.23 6.31
CA THR A 301 -21.00 8.31 6.41
C THR A 301 -19.56 7.81 6.53
N GLY A 302 -19.37 6.51 6.78
CA GLY A 302 -18.05 5.90 6.88
C GLY A 302 -17.21 5.98 5.59
N CYS A 303 -17.85 6.22 4.43
CA CYS A 303 -17.18 6.26 3.13
C CYS A 303 -17.37 7.59 2.37
N HIS A 304 -18.55 8.20 2.41
CA HIS A 304 -18.88 9.45 1.70
C HIS A 304 -19.99 10.22 2.43
N SER A 305 -20.23 11.48 2.04
CA SER A 305 -21.37 12.25 2.57
C SER A 305 -22.71 11.66 2.11
N LEU A 306 -23.77 11.94 2.87
CA LEU A 306 -25.12 11.45 2.56
C LEU A 306 -25.86 12.30 1.51
N SER A 307 -25.26 13.41 1.09
CA SER A 307 -25.83 14.35 0.12
C SER A 307 -26.27 13.68 -1.20
N SER A 308 -25.58 12.64 -1.67
CA SER A 308 -25.97 11.93 -2.89
C SER A 308 -27.29 11.16 -2.75
N VAL A 309 -27.60 10.66 -1.55
CA VAL A 309 -28.87 10.00 -1.24
C VAL A 309 -29.99 11.02 -1.14
N GLU A 310 -29.70 12.20 -0.61
CA GLU A 310 -30.66 13.32 -0.54
C GLU A 310 -30.99 13.89 -1.93
N GLN A 311 -29.98 13.98 -2.81
CA GLN A 311 -30.15 14.46 -4.19
C GLN A 311 -30.87 13.46 -5.10
N ALA A 312 -30.61 12.16 -4.92
CA ALA A 312 -31.20 11.09 -5.71
C ALA A 312 -31.75 9.97 -4.81
N PRO A 313 -32.85 10.23 -4.07
CA PRO A 313 -33.40 9.28 -3.11
C PRO A 313 -33.99 8.03 -3.78
N PRO A 314 -33.90 6.84 -3.15
CA PRO A 314 -34.52 5.64 -3.67
C PRO A 314 -36.04 5.78 -3.65
N ALA A 315 -36.67 5.61 -4.82
CA ALA A 315 -38.11 5.83 -5.01
C ALA A 315 -39.00 4.67 -4.52
N SER A 316 -38.43 3.57 -4.04
CA SER A 316 -39.16 2.41 -3.54
C SER A 316 -38.26 1.52 -2.69
N ASP A 317 -38.87 0.58 -1.97
CA ASP A 317 -38.17 -0.46 -1.23
C ASP A 317 -37.25 -1.31 -2.13
N ALA A 318 -37.68 -1.62 -3.36
CA ALA A 318 -36.83 -2.28 -4.35
C ALA A 318 -35.63 -1.41 -4.76
N ALA A 319 -35.85 -0.11 -4.97
CA ALA A 319 -34.76 0.83 -5.30
C ALA A 319 -33.78 1.00 -4.13
N ALA A 320 -34.27 0.99 -2.88
CA ALA A 320 -33.44 1.04 -1.69
C ALA A 320 -32.56 -0.21 -1.54
N ARG A 321 -33.12 -1.41 -1.77
CA ARG A 321 -32.34 -2.67 -1.79
C ARG A 321 -31.27 -2.65 -2.86
N GLU A 322 -31.62 -2.19 -4.06
CA GLU A 322 -30.68 -2.14 -5.19
C GLU A 322 -29.57 -1.10 -4.93
N LEU A 323 -29.90 0.05 -4.32
CA LEU A 323 -28.89 1.00 -3.84
C LEU A 323 -27.92 0.36 -2.83
N VAL A 324 -28.45 -0.28 -1.79
CA VAL A 324 -27.63 -0.93 -0.75
C VAL A 324 -26.82 -2.08 -1.35
N ALA A 325 -27.38 -2.88 -2.26
CA ALA A 325 -26.66 -3.94 -2.95
C ALA A 325 -25.49 -3.40 -3.76
N ARG A 326 -25.66 -2.29 -4.49
CA ARG A 326 -24.53 -1.62 -5.17
C ARG A 326 -23.48 -1.12 -4.18
N MET A 327 -23.88 -0.62 -3.02
CA MET A 327 -22.92 -0.21 -1.99
C MET A 327 -22.13 -1.41 -1.48
N VAL A 328 -22.77 -2.56 -1.26
CA VAL A 328 -22.12 -3.81 -0.87
C VAL A 328 -21.15 -4.29 -1.95
N ASP A 329 -21.57 -4.28 -3.22
CA ASP A 329 -20.72 -4.61 -4.37
C ASP A 329 -19.51 -3.65 -4.49
N ASN A 330 -19.67 -2.40 -4.04
CA ASN A 330 -18.62 -1.38 -3.98
C ASN A 330 -17.84 -1.36 -2.65
N GLY A 331 -18.04 -2.36 -1.78
CA GLY A 331 -17.22 -2.57 -0.59
C GLY A 331 -17.84 -2.14 0.75
N LEU A 332 -19.12 -1.79 0.80
CA LEU A 332 -19.86 -1.68 2.06
C LEU A 332 -19.95 -3.04 2.74
N ASN A 333 -19.52 -3.11 4.00
CA ASN A 333 -19.55 -4.34 4.79
C ASN A 333 -20.29 -4.08 6.10
N ALA A 334 -21.42 -4.75 6.27
CA ALA A 334 -22.22 -4.75 7.49
C ALA A 334 -22.98 -6.09 7.61
N GLU A 335 -23.46 -6.40 8.80
CA GLU A 335 -24.26 -7.61 9.02
C GLU A 335 -25.60 -7.52 8.30
N ARG A 336 -26.18 -8.67 7.93
CA ARG A 336 -27.45 -8.72 7.19
C ARG A 336 -28.57 -7.96 7.92
N ALA A 337 -28.67 -8.12 9.23
CA ALA A 337 -29.66 -7.41 10.04
C ALA A 337 -29.46 -5.88 9.98
N THR A 338 -28.21 -5.42 9.99
CA THR A 338 -27.85 -4.00 9.81
C THR A 338 -28.26 -3.49 8.43
N LEU A 339 -27.98 -4.25 7.37
CA LEU A 339 -28.36 -3.88 6.00
C LEU A 339 -29.88 -3.84 5.81
N GLU A 340 -30.61 -4.77 6.44
CA GLU A 340 -32.07 -4.78 6.44
C GLU A 340 -32.66 -3.57 7.18
N GLN A 341 -32.06 -3.14 8.30
CA GLN A 341 -32.44 -1.90 8.98
C GLN A 341 -32.22 -0.67 8.10
N ILE A 342 -31.08 -0.61 7.38
CA ILE A 342 -30.77 0.49 6.47
C ILE A 342 -31.75 0.54 5.30
N VAL A 343 -32.05 -0.60 4.67
CA VAL A 343 -33.06 -0.70 3.61
C VAL A 343 -34.42 -0.24 4.12
N GLY A 344 -34.83 -0.70 5.32
CA GLY A 344 -36.09 -0.30 5.93
C GLY A 344 -36.18 1.20 6.19
N TYR A 345 -35.10 1.83 6.66
CA TYR A 345 -35.03 3.29 6.85
C TYR A 345 -35.16 4.03 5.52
N LEU A 346 -34.38 3.63 4.51
CA LEU A 346 -34.39 4.26 3.19
C LEU A 346 -35.76 4.16 2.52
N ALA A 347 -36.38 2.98 2.57
CA ALA A 347 -37.69 2.74 1.99
C ALA A 347 -38.80 3.56 2.65
N ARG A 348 -38.81 3.65 3.99
CA ARG A 348 -39.84 4.38 4.75
C ARG A 348 -39.66 5.89 4.73
N THR A 349 -38.42 6.36 4.65
CA THR A 349 -38.10 7.79 4.67
C THR A 349 -38.23 8.42 3.28
N TYR A 350 -37.86 7.69 2.23
CA TYR A 350 -37.76 8.23 0.87
C TYR A 350 -38.72 7.58 -0.15
N GLY A 351 -39.19 6.36 0.11
CA GLY A 351 -39.97 5.56 -0.84
C GLY A 351 -41.44 5.94 -0.98
N THR A 352 -42.00 6.70 -0.03
CA THR A 352 -43.42 7.12 -0.04
C THR A 352 -43.66 8.47 -0.72
N THR A 353 -42.61 9.25 -0.99
CA THR A 353 -42.74 10.64 -1.45
C THR A 353 -42.96 10.83 -2.96
N ARG A 354 -42.95 9.78 -3.78
CA ARG A 354 -42.98 9.93 -5.26
C ARG A 354 -44.02 9.10 -6.02
N THR A 355 -45.02 8.53 -5.34
CA THR A 355 -46.19 7.96 -6.05
C THR A 355 -47.34 8.95 -6.19
N ASP A 356 -47.37 10.06 -5.44
CA ASP A 356 -48.50 10.99 -5.44
C ASP A 356 -48.17 12.44 -5.88
N ARG A 357 -46.98 12.70 -6.45
CA ARG A 357 -46.61 14.07 -6.89
C ARG A 357 -46.48 14.18 -8.39
N ALA A 358 -47.47 14.81 -9.02
CA ALA A 358 -47.40 15.28 -10.41
C ALA A 358 -46.21 16.25 -10.59
N PRO A 359 -45.58 16.30 -11.78
CA PRO A 359 -44.39 17.12 -12.02
C PRO A 359 -44.76 18.61 -12.00
N GLY A 360 -44.27 19.37 -11.01
CA GLY A 360 -44.45 20.83 -11.04
C GLY A 360 -44.27 21.66 -9.76
N GLN A 361 -43.86 21.11 -8.61
CA GLN A 361 -43.65 21.96 -7.41
C GLN A 361 -42.34 21.67 -6.69
N ALA A 362 -41.45 22.67 -6.72
CA ALA A 362 -40.23 22.75 -5.92
C ALA A 362 -40.56 22.78 -4.42
N ALA A 363 -39.75 22.09 -3.62
CA ALA A 363 -39.88 22.06 -2.17
C ALA A 363 -39.39 23.38 -1.57
N VAL A 364 -40.30 24.13 -0.93
CA VAL A 364 -39.93 25.13 0.09
C VAL A 364 -39.89 24.38 1.41
N ILE A 365 -38.69 24.23 1.98
CA ILE A 365 -38.52 23.73 3.34
C ILE A 365 -38.72 24.92 4.28
N GLY A 366 -39.88 24.98 4.92
CA GLY A 366 -40.13 25.88 6.05
C GLY A 366 -39.40 25.37 7.28
N VAL A 367 -38.39 26.13 7.72
CA VAL A 367 -37.77 25.96 9.04
C VAL A 367 -38.67 26.69 10.04
N GLU A 368 -39.43 25.93 10.83
CA GLU A 368 -40.20 26.48 11.94
C GLU A 368 -39.23 26.92 13.04
N SER A 369 -39.17 28.23 13.25
CA SER A 369 -38.33 28.87 14.26
C SER A 369 -38.98 28.71 15.62
N ALA A 370 -38.32 28.01 16.54
CA ALA A 370 -38.72 27.93 17.92
C ALA A 370 -38.63 29.30 18.59
N GLU A 371 -39.76 29.77 19.09
CA GLU A 371 -39.98 31.03 19.79
C GLU A 371 -39.26 31.01 21.15
N VAL A 372 -38.15 31.73 21.27
CA VAL A 372 -37.42 31.93 22.53
C VAL A 372 -38.12 33.04 23.32
N LYS A 373 -38.86 32.64 24.35
CA LYS A 373 -39.49 33.52 25.34
C LYS A 373 -38.41 34.18 26.20
N THR A 374 -38.10 35.44 25.91
CA THR A 374 -37.19 36.28 26.70
C THR A 374 -37.81 36.59 28.07
N LYS A 375 -37.12 36.18 29.13
CA LYS A 375 -37.43 36.57 30.51
C LYS A 375 -36.41 37.65 30.92
N GLU A 376 -36.88 38.87 31.08
CA GLU A 376 -36.12 40.01 31.59
C GLU A 376 -35.49 39.71 32.96
N PRO A 377 -34.20 40.03 33.18
CA PRO A 377 -33.63 40.09 34.51
C PRO A 377 -33.80 41.51 35.11
N PRO A 378 -33.88 41.62 36.45
CA PRO A 378 -34.13 42.89 37.13
C PRO A 378 -32.91 43.81 37.09
N ARG A 379 -33.19 45.12 37.00
CA ARG A 379 -32.22 46.20 37.20
C ARG A 379 -31.70 46.17 38.63
N ASP A 380 -30.38 46.11 38.79
CA ASP A 380 -29.71 46.44 40.04
C ASP A 380 -28.89 47.72 39.85
N ASP A 381 -29.08 48.62 40.82
CA ASP A 381 -28.65 50.01 40.86
C ASP A 381 -27.53 50.14 41.90
N GLY A 382 -26.51 50.90 41.55
CA GLY A 382 -25.57 51.47 42.53
C GLY A 382 -24.33 50.64 42.84
N GLY A 383 -23.15 51.29 42.74
CA GLY A 383 -21.96 50.68 43.33
C GLY A 383 -20.60 51.29 43.02
N ARG A 384 -20.45 52.61 43.10
CA ARG A 384 -19.17 53.32 43.21
C ARG A 384 -18.21 52.67 44.24
N ARG A 385 -16.95 52.42 43.88
CA ARG A 385 -15.69 52.66 44.68
C ARG A 385 -14.49 52.07 43.92
N ARG A 386 -13.57 52.88 43.37
CA ARG A 386 -12.36 53.46 43.99
C ARG A 386 -11.36 52.45 44.61
N ARG A 387 -10.13 52.52 44.07
CA ARG A 387 -8.78 52.54 44.71
C ARG A 387 -7.91 51.26 44.73
N ARG A 388 -6.72 51.48 44.14
CA ARG A 388 -5.33 51.23 44.62
C ARG A 388 -4.77 49.81 44.62
N GLY A 389 -3.74 49.64 43.80
CA GLY A 389 -2.36 49.32 44.23
C GLY A 389 -2.04 47.87 44.55
N ASN A 390 -1.23 47.22 43.71
CA ASN A 390 0.23 47.15 43.90
C ASN A 390 0.89 46.73 42.57
#